data_AF-A0A249PDY0-F1
#
_entry.id   AF-A0A249PDY0-F1
#
_cell.length_a   1.000
_cell.length_b   1.000
_cell.length_c   1.000
_cell.angle_alpha   90.00
_cell.angle_beta   90.00
_cell.angle_gamma   90.00
#
_symmetry.space_group_name_H-M   'P 1'
#
loop_
_entity.id
_entity.type
_entity.pdbx_description
1 polymer ?
#
loop_
_entity_poly.entity_id
_entity_poly.type
_entity_poly.pdbx_seq_one_letter_code
_entity_poly.pdbx_strand_id
1 'polypeptide(L)'
;MGKSKAPTPPDPKATAAAQTSTNIGTAVANGYIGNVNQVTPDGSLTYKVTGTNKWTDPMSGKAYDLPTWTAVQELSPDQAAIKKQNDGANLNLATLANQQSSRLTDLLGKPVDLSGAPAAGDPSKLTLPQYQQFSGGPKLATAVGNGGSVTRSYDTDFDTSRYEEALMARLNPQLERDRAALETRLANQGLQPGSEAYDRAVDEANRTTNDARIAAVLNAGQEQSRLAGLARDKAGFENAAQAQAYGQALQNADFSNNALQQMHQNGQSATAANNALDDQSFNAQQALLSARNAARSNYLNEQYAMRNQPINEISALLSGAQVTNPNFVPTQGQSIQPVDYAGLVQQNYQNQVAAYNARQQAGAGLFQSLLGLLPKSDRRAKKNIEKVGRLKGHNLYEYRYRGEPAGGPKHIGVMAQEVEKARPDAVVRGPDGMRRVDYGRLFAAGKMPK
;
A
#
# COMPACT_ATOMS: atom_id res chain seq x y z
N MET A 1 -26.29 15.48 106.84
CA MET A 1 -25.42 15.19 105.66
C MET A 1 -26.29 14.59 104.56
N GLY A 2 -26.27 15.15 103.34
CA GLY A 2 -26.88 14.53 102.16
C GLY A 2 -25.78 14.26 101.13
N LYS A 3 -25.60 13.00 100.72
CA LYS A 3 -24.58 12.61 99.73
C LYS A 3 -24.96 13.16 98.34
N SER A 4 -24.04 13.80 97.63
CA SER A 4 -24.25 14.27 96.26
C SER A 4 -24.44 13.07 95.31
N LYS A 5 -25.52 13.08 94.52
CA LYS A 5 -25.83 12.03 93.54
C LYS A 5 -24.85 12.07 92.36
N ALA A 6 -24.48 10.90 91.84
CA ALA A 6 -23.61 10.76 90.67
C ALA A 6 -24.32 11.27 89.39
N PRO A 7 -23.56 11.73 88.37
CA PRO A 7 -24.13 12.14 87.07
C PRO A 7 -24.79 10.95 86.36
N THR A 8 -25.98 11.15 85.80
CA THR A 8 -26.70 10.13 85.03
C THR A 8 -26.04 9.94 83.65
N PRO A 9 -25.78 8.69 83.20
CA PRO A 9 -25.27 8.43 81.85
C PRO A 9 -26.19 8.99 80.76
N PRO A 10 -25.66 9.49 79.64
CA PRO A 10 -26.45 9.85 78.47
C PRO A 10 -27.20 8.64 77.92
N ASP A 11 -28.43 8.84 77.44
CA ASP A 11 -29.18 7.78 76.76
C ASP A 11 -28.50 7.43 75.42
N PRO A 12 -28.07 6.17 75.22
CA PRO A 12 -27.46 5.72 73.97
C PRO A 12 -28.37 5.92 72.75
N LYS A 13 -29.69 5.74 72.88
CA LYS A 13 -30.64 5.90 71.77
C LYS A 13 -30.75 7.37 71.36
N ALA A 14 -30.89 8.26 72.35
CA ALA A 14 -30.93 9.70 72.10
C ALA A 14 -29.62 10.23 71.48
N THR A 15 -28.48 9.67 71.91
CA THR A 15 -27.15 10.07 71.42
C THR A 15 -26.91 9.58 69.99
N ALA A 16 -27.28 8.34 69.66
CA ALA A 16 -27.21 7.79 68.31
C ALA A 16 -28.15 8.51 67.32
N ALA A 17 -29.37 8.86 67.77
CA ALA A 17 -30.31 9.66 66.99
C ALA A 17 -29.75 11.07 66.68
N ALA A 18 -29.12 11.72 67.65
CA ALA A 18 -28.51 13.04 67.46
C ALA A 18 -27.32 12.99 66.49
N GLN A 19 -26.47 11.96 66.56
CA GLN A 19 -25.40 11.73 65.59
C GLN A 19 -25.95 11.50 64.18
N THR A 20 -26.99 10.68 64.04
CA THR A 20 -27.67 10.42 62.76
C THR A 20 -28.22 11.69 62.13
N SER A 21 -28.85 12.55 62.93
CA SER A 21 -29.36 13.85 62.46
C SER A 21 -28.25 14.76 61.93
N THR A 22 -27.10 14.78 62.62
CA THR A 22 -25.93 15.55 62.20
C THR A 22 -25.34 15.00 60.90
N ASN A 23 -25.22 13.67 60.78
CA ASN A 23 -24.71 13.02 59.59
C ASN A 23 -25.59 13.29 58.36
N ILE A 24 -26.91 13.28 58.52
CA ILE A 24 -27.85 13.60 57.45
C ILE A 24 -27.74 15.06 57.04
N GLY A 25 -27.67 15.98 58.01
CA GLY A 25 -27.43 17.40 57.73
C GLY A 25 -26.14 17.63 56.95
N THR A 26 -25.07 16.93 57.34
CA THR A 26 -23.79 16.94 56.62
C THR A 26 -23.89 16.35 55.21
N ALA A 27 -24.58 15.21 55.04
CA ALA A 27 -24.76 14.58 53.73
C ALA A 27 -25.60 15.45 52.77
N VAL A 28 -26.66 16.06 53.28
CA VAL A 28 -27.47 17.04 52.53
C VAL A 28 -26.60 18.24 52.13
N ALA A 29 -25.85 18.81 53.08
CA ALA A 29 -24.93 19.92 52.80
C ALA A 29 -23.86 19.55 51.75
N ASN A 30 -23.29 18.34 51.82
CA ASN A 30 -22.36 17.83 50.81
C ASN A 30 -23.03 17.68 49.44
N GLY A 31 -24.31 17.31 49.38
CA GLY A 31 -25.09 17.31 48.15
C GLY A 31 -25.22 18.71 47.54
N TYR A 32 -25.46 19.74 48.36
CA TYR A 32 -25.49 21.14 47.89
C TYR A 32 -24.11 21.65 47.45
N ILE A 33 -23.03 21.20 48.09
CA ILE A 33 -21.65 21.61 47.77
C ILE A 33 -21.10 20.85 46.55
N GLY A 34 -21.51 19.60 46.34
CA GLY A 34 -21.06 18.78 45.20
C GLY A 34 -21.79 19.11 43.90
N ASN A 35 -23.06 19.51 43.99
CA ASN A 35 -23.94 19.76 42.85
C ASN A 35 -23.98 21.25 42.48
N VAL A 36 -22.82 21.81 42.12
CA VAL A 36 -22.69 23.23 41.73
C VAL A 36 -22.95 23.41 40.24
N ASN A 37 -23.70 24.45 39.88
CA ASN A 37 -23.93 24.81 38.49
C ASN A 37 -22.63 25.28 37.84
N GLN A 38 -22.34 24.78 36.64
CA GLN A 38 -21.20 25.19 35.83
C GLN A 38 -21.70 25.91 34.60
N VAL A 39 -21.09 27.07 34.29
CA VAL A 39 -21.32 27.79 33.05
C VAL A 39 -19.96 27.94 32.37
N THR A 40 -19.88 27.44 31.15
CA THR A 40 -18.67 27.44 30.31
C THR A 40 -19.00 28.09 28.96
N PRO A 41 -17.99 28.47 28.15
CA PRO A 41 -18.23 28.93 26.78
C PRO A 41 -18.98 27.91 25.91
N ASP A 42 -18.82 26.61 26.21
CA ASP A 42 -19.40 25.52 25.43
C ASP A 42 -20.83 25.14 25.87
N GLY A 43 -21.31 25.71 26.98
CA GLY A 43 -22.63 25.41 27.53
C GLY A 43 -22.67 25.48 29.05
N SER A 44 -23.78 25.00 29.62
CA SER A 44 -24.01 24.95 31.06
C SER A 44 -24.38 23.56 31.54
N LEU A 45 -24.00 23.26 32.78
CA LEU A 45 -24.45 22.10 33.54
C LEU A 45 -25.10 22.63 34.82
N THR A 46 -26.42 22.48 34.92
CA THR A 46 -27.21 23.01 36.04
C THR A 46 -27.81 21.87 36.85
N TYR A 47 -27.60 21.88 38.16
CA TYR A 47 -28.23 20.93 39.08
C TYR A 47 -29.50 21.55 39.68
N LYS A 48 -30.62 20.84 39.56
CA LYS A 48 -31.90 21.24 40.15
C LYS A 48 -32.39 20.18 41.12
N VAL A 49 -32.94 20.59 42.26
CA VAL A 49 -33.68 19.67 43.15
C VAL A 49 -35.01 19.35 42.47
N THR A 50 -35.18 18.11 42.06
CA THR A 50 -36.35 17.65 41.29
C THR A 50 -37.30 16.78 42.10
N GLY A 51 -36.91 16.43 43.32
CA GLY A 51 -37.76 15.68 44.23
C GLY A 51 -37.19 15.64 45.63
N THR A 52 -37.97 15.09 46.55
CA THR A 52 -37.58 14.91 47.95
C THR A 52 -37.98 13.50 48.37
N ASN A 53 -37.03 12.72 48.85
CA ASN A 53 -37.26 11.40 49.42
C ASN A 53 -37.31 11.51 50.95
N LYS A 54 -38.39 11.03 51.55
CA LYS A 54 -38.50 10.94 53.01
C LYS A 54 -37.75 9.73 53.53
N TRP A 55 -36.79 9.94 54.42
CA TRP A 55 -36.10 8.89 55.15
C TRP A 55 -36.40 9.00 56.64
N THR A 56 -36.86 7.91 57.27
CA THR A 56 -37.21 7.90 58.70
C THR A 56 -36.10 7.25 59.50
N ASP A 57 -35.59 7.95 60.51
CA ASP A 57 -34.59 7.42 61.44
C ASP A 57 -35.19 6.26 62.25
N PRO A 58 -34.67 5.03 62.13
CA PRO A 58 -35.18 3.87 62.87
C PRO A 58 -34.97 3.98 64.39
N MET A 59 -34.09 4.87 64.86
CA MET A 59 -33.75 5.02 66.28
C MET A 59 -34.62 6.07 66.98
N SER A 60 -34.99 7.16 66.28
CA SER A 60 -35.79 8.27 66.84
C SER A 60 -37.20 8.39 66.30
N GLY A 61 -37.53 7.70 65.20
CA GLY A 61 -38.81 7.82 64.50
C GLY A 61 -39.00 9.15 63.75
N LYS A 62 -37.97 10.01 63.68
CA LYS A 62 -38.04 11.29 62.96
C LYS A 62 -37.83 11.08 61.46
N ALA A 63 -38.67 11.72 60.65
CA ALA A 63 -38.50 11.75 59.19
C ALA A 63 -37.66 12.94 58.75
N TYR A 64 -36.74 12.70 57.81
CA TYR A 64 -35.86 13.67 57.17
C TYR A 64 -36.15 13.71 55.66
N ASP A 65 -36.15 14.91 55.11
CA ASP A 65 -36.38 15.17 53.69
C ASP A 65 -35.04 15.24 52.95
N LEU A 66 -34.76 14.25 52.10
CA LEU A 66 -33.52 14.15 51.32
C LEU A 66 -33.75 14.65 49.89
N PRO A 67 -33.03 15.69 49.42
CA PRO A 67 -33.21 16.20 48.08
C PRO A 67 -32.69 15.22 47.02
N THR A 68 -33.46 15.06 45.95
CA THR A 68 -33.06 14.37 44.72
C THR A 68 -32.66 15.39 43.69
N TRP A 69 -31.52 15.17 43.03
CA TRP A 69 -30.92 16.12 42.09
C TRP A 69 -30.99 15.61 40.66
N THR A 70 -31.30 16.50 39.73
CA THR A 70 -31.16 16.26 38.29
C THR A 70 -30.15 17.22 37.71
N ALA A 71 -29.16 16.68 37.02
CA ALA A 71 -28.22 17.47 36.21
C ALA A 71 -28.84 17.73 34.84
N VAL A 72 -28.98 18.99 34.47
CA VAL A 72 -29.45 19.45 33.15
C VAL A 72 -28.27 20.04 32.41
N GLN A 73 -27.93 19.46 31.27
CA GLN A 73 -26.84 19.92 30.42
C GLN A 73 -27.41 20.63 29.19
N GLU A 74 -26.97 21.85 28.95
CA GLU A 74 -27.38 22.65 27.79
C GLU A 74 -26.13 23.15 27.06
N LEU A 75 -26.04 22.88 25.76
CA LEU A 75 -24.94 23.39 24.93
C LEU A 75 -25.14 24.87 24.61
N SER A 76 -24.06 25.61 24.39
CA SER A 76 -24.14 26.96 23.83
C SER A 76 -24.75 26.94 22.42
N PRO A 77 -25.31 28.05 21.90
CA PRO A 77 -25.88 28.08 20.56
C PRO A 77 -24.89 27.60 19.48
N ASP A 78 -23.62 27.97 19.60
CA ASP A 78 -22.55 27.58 18.68
C ASP A 78 -22.25 26.08 18.79
N GLN A 79 -22.11 25.55 20.01
CA GLN A 79 -21.89 24.11 20.22
C GLN A 79 -23.10 23.27 19.81
N ALA A 80 -24.32 23.77 20.01
CA ALA A 80 -25.54 23.13 19.53
C ALA A 80 -25.60 23.12 17.99
N ALA A 81 -25.20 24.20 17.33
CA ALA A 81 -25.10 24.26 15.87
C ALA A 81 -24.02 23.30 15.34
N ILE A 82 -22.84 23.24 15.98
CA ILE A 82 -21.78 22.28 15.66
C ILE A 82 -22.27 20.84 15.87
N LYS A 83 -22.92 20.55 17.00
CA LYS A 83 -23.49 19.23 17.27
C LYS A 83 -24.54 18.86 16.21
N LYS A 84 -25.45 19.76 15.86
CA LYS A 84 -26.44 19.54 14.80
C LYS A 84 -25.78 19.27 13.44
N GLN A 85 -24.73 20.01 13.11
CA GLN A 85 -23.97 19.82 11.88
C GLN A 85 -23.25 18.46 11.89
N ASN A 86 -22.64 18.07 13.01
CA ASN A 86 -21.99 16.77 13.19
C ASN A 86 -22.98 15.61 13.14
N ASP A 87 -24.11 15.73 13.85
CA ASP A 87 -25.20 14.75 13.81
C ASP A 87 -25.75 14.62 12.37
N GLY A 88 -25.90 15.74 11.66
CA GLY A 88 -26.30 15.77 10.26
C GLY A 88 -25.27 15.13 9.33
N ALA A 89 -23.98 15.38 9.56
CA ALA A 89 -22.89 14.74 8.82
C ALA A 89 -22.85 13.23 9.07
N ASN A 90 -23.02 12.80 10.32
CA ASN A 90 -23.11 11.38 10.70
C ASN A 90 -24.35 10.71 10.08
N LEU A 91 -25.50 11.39 10.09
CA LEU A 91 -26.72 10.89 9.44
C LEU A 91 -26.56 10.79 7.92
N ASN A 92 -25.93 11.78 7.29
CA ASN A 92 -25.62 11.75 5.86
C ASN A 92 -24.65 10.63 5.52
N LEU A 93 -23.61 10.41 6.35
CA LEU A 93 -22.66 9.32 6.17
C LEU A 93 -23.34 7.95 6.34
N ALA A 94 -24.19 7.79 7.35
CA ALA A 94 -24.98 6.57 7.55
C ALA A 94 -26.00 6.33 6.42
N THR A 95 -26.62 7.40 5.92
CA THR A 95 -27.53 7.34 4.76
C THR A 95 -26.78 6.95 3.50
N LEU A 96 -25.61 7.55 3.26
CA LEU A 96 -24.73 7.18 2.16
C LEU A 96 -24.27 5.72 2.29
N ALA A 97 -23.87 5.28 3.48
CA ALA A 97 -23.51 3.89 3.75
C ALA A 97 -24.68 2.93 3.47
N ASN A 98 -25.90 3.26 3.88
CA ASN A 98 -27.10 2.47 3.57
C ASN A 98 -27.39 2.43 2.07
N GLN A 99 -27.34 3.57 1.38
CA GLN A 99 -27.53 3.64 -0.08
C GLN A 99 -26.46 2.85 -0.83
N GLN A 100 -25.19 2.97 -0.42
CA GLN A 100 -24.09 2.25 -1.03
C GLN A 100 -24.14 0.75 -0.73
N SER A 101 -24.55 0.35 0.48
CA SER A 101 -24.78 -1.06 0.85
C SER A 101 -25.91 -1.68 0.00
N SER A 102 -27.00 -0.95 -0.23
CA SER A 102 -28.07 -1.38 -1.14
C SER A 102 -27.55 -1.55 -2.57
N ARG A 103 -26.81 -0.55 -3.10
CA ARG A 103 -26.19 -0.64 -4.43
C ARG A 103 -25.21 -1.80 -4.54
N LEU A 104 -24.42 -2.08 -3.50
CA LEU A 104 -23.51 -3.22 -3.45
C LEU A 104 -24.28 -4.54 -3.44
N THR A 105 -25.39 -4.63 -2.70
CA THR A 105 -26.26 -5.82 -2.69
C THR A 105 -26.86 -6.07 -4.08
N ASP A 106 -27.34 -5.03 -4.75
CA ASP A 106 -27.87 -5.11 -6.12
C ASP A 106 -26.79 -5.51 -7.14
N LEU A 107 -25.57 -4.98 -6.97
CA LEU A 107 -24.42 -5.31 -7.79
C LEU A 107 -24.00 -6.77 -7.58
N LEU A 108 -23.89 -7.22 -6.32
CA LEU A 108 -23.49 -8.58 -5.95
C LEU A 108 -24.55 -9.63 -6.31
N GLY A 109 -25.84 -9.26 -6.27
CA GLY A 109 -26.97 -10.12 -6.62
C GLY A 109 -27.12 -10.39 -8.12
N LYS A 110 -26.46 -9.60 -8.99
CA LYS A 110 -26.44 -9.82 -10.44
C LYS A 110 -25.17 -10.56 -10.87
N PRO A 111 -25.27 -11.61 -11.72
CA PRO A 111 -24.11 -12.22 -12.33
C PRO A 111 -23.36 -11.21 -13.22
N VAL A 112 -22.07 -11.43 -13.42
CA VAL A 112 -21.24 -10.58 -14.28
C VAL A 112 -21.77 -10.65 -15.72
N ASP A 113 -22.19 -9.51 -16.27
CA ASP A 113 -22.66 -9.41 -17.65
C ASP A 113 -21.46 -9.37 -18.61
N LEU A 114 -21.35 -10.41 -19.43
CA LEU A 114 -20.30 -10.55 -20.45
C LEU A 114 -20.84 -10.39 -21.87
N SER A 115 -22.10 -9.98 -22.04
CA SER A 115 -22.75 -9.87 -23.35
C SER A 115 -22.08 -8.84 -24.27
N GLY A 116 -21.46 -7.80 -23.71
CA GLY A 116 -20.65 -6.82 -24.43
C GLY A 116 -19.17 -7.19 -24.61
N ALA A 117 -18.73 -8.33 -24.08
CA ALA A 117 -17.32 -8.71 -24.14
C ALA A 117 -16.92 -9.11 -25.57
N PRO A 118 -15.80 -8.60 -26.11
CA PRO A 118 -15.27 -9.06 -27.39
C PRO A 118 -15.14 -10.59 -27.41
N ALA A 119 -15.57 -11.24 -28.49
CA ALA A 119 -15.46 -12.69 -28.61
C ALA A 119 -14.02 -13.16 -28.40
N ALA A 120 -13.84 -14.26 -27.68
CA ALA A 120 -12.53 -14.87 -27.52
C ALA A 120 -11.95 -15.23 -28.89
N GLY A 121 -10.63 -15.11 -29.03
CA GLY A 121 -9.94 -15.65 -30.18
C GLY A 121 -10.16 -17.15 -30.25
N ASP A 122 -10.53 -17.65 -31.42
CA ASP A 122 -10.80 -19.07 -31.66
C ASP A 122 -9.60 -19.70 -32.38
N PRO A 123 -8.77 -20.50 -31.68
CA PRO A 123 -7.58 -21.11 -32.27
C PRO A 123 -7.92 -22.09 -33.39
N SER A 124 -9.13 -22.65 -33.41
CA SER A 124 -9.56 -23.58 -34.47
C SER A 124 -9.71 -22.89 -35.84
N LYS A 125 -9.79 -21.56 -35.86
CA LYS A 125 -9.84 -20.76 -37.09
C LYS A 125 -8.47 -20.43 -37.67
N LEU A 126 -7.38 -20.83 -37.01
CA LEU A 126 -6.03 -20.67 -37.53
C LEU A 126 -5.81 -21.65 -38.68
N THR A 127 -5.44 -21.13 -39.84
CA THR A 127 -5.06 -21.95 -41.00
C THR A 127 -3.54 -22.09 -41.02
N LEU A 128 -3.05 -23.32 -40.86
CA LEU A 128 -1.62 -23.62 -40.89
C LEU A 128 -1.04 -23.35 -42.29
N PRO A 129 0.20 -22.82 -42.41
CA PRO A 129 0.88 -22.68 -43.69
C PRO A 129 0.93 -24.00 -44.45
N GLN A 130 0.64 -23.97 -45.74
CA GLN A 130 0.75 -25.12 -46.65
C GLN A 130 1.89 -24.86 -47.62
N TYR A 131 3.10 -25.26 -47.24
CA TYR A 131 4.27 -24.97 -48.04
C TYR A 131 4.28 -25.75 -49.37
N GLN A 132 4.48 -25.01 -50.45
CA GLN A 132 4.82 -25.59 -51.74
C GLN A 132 6.23 -26.17 -51.67
N GLN A 133 6.37 -27.44 -52.08
CA GLN A 133 7.67 -28.10 -52.15
C GLN A 133 8.48 -27.56 -53.34
N PHE A 134 9.80 -27.45 -53.16
CA PHE A 134 10.70 -27.15 -54.26
C PHE A 134 10.69 -28.32 -55.26
N SER A 135 10.59 -27.99 -56.54
CA SER A 135 10.69 -28.98 -57.61
C SER A 135 12.13 -29.49 -57.74
N GLY A 136 12.27 -30.72 -58.25
CA GLY A 136 13.57 -31.26 -58.64
C GLY A 136 14.21 -30.45 -59.78
N GLY A 137 15.54 -30.58 -59.90
CA GLY A 137 16.32 -29.86 -60.91
C GLY A 137 15.84 -30.09 -62.36
N PRO A 138 16.13 -29.15 -63.28
CA PRO A 138 15.75 -29.27 -64.67
C PRO A 138 16.48 -30.44 -65.34
N LYS A 139 15.81 -31.11 -66.28
CA LYS A 139 16.44 -32.15 -67.11
C LYS A 139 17.21 -31.46 -68.24
N LEU A 140 18.53 -31.36 -68.08
CA LEU A 140 19.41 -30.75 -69.07
C LEU A 140 19.76 -31.70 -70.20
N ALA A 141 19.90 -31.18 -71.42
CA ALA A 141 20.48 -31.89 -72.54
C ALA A 141 22.00 -32.03 -72.30
N THR A 142 22.46 -33.25 -72.04
CA THR A 142 23.88 -33.56 -71.80
C THR A 142 24.57 -34.16 -73.02
N ALA A 143 23.85 -34.30 -74.13
CA ALA A 143 24.38 -34.79 -75.39
C ALA A 143 23.66 -34.08 -76.55
N VAL A 144 24.43 -33.74 -77.57
CA VAL A 144 23.90 -33.29 -78.86
C VAL A 144 23.88 -34.46 -79.83
N GLY A 145 22.87 -34.50 -80.71
CA GLY A 145 22.75 -35.56 -81.71
C GLY A 145 24.02 -35.70 -82.55
N ASN A 146 24.36 -36.93 -82.93
CA ASN A 146 25.57 -37.20 -83.69
C ASN A 146 25.49 -36.48 -85.04
N GLY A 147 26.43 -35.57 -85.34
CA GLY A 147 26.44 -34.74 -86.55
C GLY A 147 26.66 -35.51 -87.86
N GLY A 148 26.52 -36.83 -87.86
CA GLY A 148 26.92 -37.73 -88.93
C GLY A 148 28.29 -38.37 -88.69
N SER A 149 28.75 -39.19 -89.63
CA SER A 149 30.10 -39.73 -89.64
C SER A 149 31.02 -38.81 -90.43
N VAL A 150 32.15 -38.40 -89.84
CA VAL A 150 33.18 -37.63 -90.55
C VAL A 150 33.72 -38.48 -91.70
N THR A 151 33.68 -37.95 -92.92
CA THR A 151 34.31 -38.56 -94.10
C THR A 151 35.83 -38.47 -93.93
N ARG A 152 36.45 -39.60 -93.54
CA ARG A 152 37.89 -39.71 -93.26
C ARG A 152 38.72 -40.19 -94.45
N SER A 153 38.05 -40.64 -95.51
CA SER A 153 38.65 -41.13 -96.74
C SER A 153 37.83 -40.65 -97.92
N TYR A 154 38.52 -40.35 -99.02
CA TYR A 154 37.91 -40.15 -100.33
C TYR A 154 38.47 -41.25 -101.24
N ASP A 155 37.63 -41.80 -102.13
CA ASP A 155 38.08 -42.86 -103.04
C ASP A 155 39.27 -42.36 -103.87
N THR A 156 40.30 -43.19 -103.97
CA THR A 156 41.48 -42.97 -104.81
C THR A 156 41.61 -44.02 -105.91
N ASP A 157 40.83 -45.10 -105.81
CA ASP A 157 40.75 -46.16 -106.80
C ASP A 157 39.68 -45.81 -107.84
N PHE A 158 40.06 -44.96 -108.78
CA PHE A 158 39.22 -44.61 -109.90
C PHE A 158 39.53 -45.56 -111.04
N ASP A 159 38.53 -46.31 -111.49
CA ASP A 159 38.61 -47.12 -112.71
C ASP A 159 38.75 -46.20 -113.92
N THR A 160 40.00 -45.95 -114.31
CA THR A 160 40.36 -45.18 -115.51
C THR A 160 40.46 -46.06 -116.76
N SER A 161 40.40 -47.38 -116.61
CA SER A 161 40.43 -48.32 -117.73
C SER A 161 39.24 -48.08 -118.66
N ARG A 162 38.07 -47.72 -118.10
CA ARG A 162 36.92 -47.32 -118.91
C ARG A 162 37.16 -46.04 -119.74
N TYR A 163 37.92 -45.07 -119.21
CA TYR A 163 38.27 -43.84 -119.94
C TYR A 163 39.32 -44.12 -121.01
N GLU A 164 40.35 -44.91 -120.67
CA GLU A 164 41.36 -45.41 -121.59
C GLU A 164 40.74 -46.20 -122.74
N GLU A 165 39.85 -47.16 -122.43
CA GLU A 165 39.11 -47.97 -123.40
C GLU A 165 38.22 -47.11 -124.30
N ALA A 166 37.50 -46.13 -123.74
CA ALA A 166 36.67 -45.23 -124.53
C ALA A 166 37.49 -44.35 -125.49
N LEU A 167 38.69 -43.93 -125.07
CA LEU A 167 39.59 -43.13 -125.90
C LEU A 167 40.25 -43.99 -126.99
N MET A 168 40.71 -45.20 -126.64
CA MET A 168 41.30 -46.17 -127.57
C MET A 168 40.26 -46.72 -128.56
N ALA A 169 39.02 -46.96 -128.14
CA ALA A 169 37.94 -47.37 -129.04
C ALA A 169 37.66 -46.33 -130.15
N ARG A 170 37.95 -45.04 -129.90
CA ARG A 170 37.88 -43.98 -130.92
C ARG A 170 39.14 -43.90 -131.77
N LEU A 171 40.32 -44.13 -131.20
CA LEU A 171 41.60 -44.04 -131.90
C LEU A 171 41.89 -45.27 -132.78
N ASN A 172 41.50 -46.46 -132.33
CA ASN A 172 41.81 -47.74 -132.99
C ASN A 172 41.37 -47.78 -134.46
N PRO A 173 40.14 -47.41 -134.84
CA PRO A 173 39.72 -47.45 -136.25
C PRO A 173 40.49 -46.48 -137.15
N GLN A 174 41.08 -45.42 -136.60
CA GLN A 174 41.93 -44.49 -137.36
C GLN A 174 43.33 -45.05 -137.50
N LEU A 175 43.91 -45.55 -136.41
CA LEU A 175 45.23 -46.20 -136.40
C LEU A 175 45.28 -47.43 -137.32
N GLU A 176 44.20 -48.23 -137.36
CA GLU A 176 44.06 -49.36 -138.28
C GLU A 176 44.00 -48.92 -139.75
N ARG A 177 43.28 -47.84 -140.06
CA ARG A 177 43.22 -47.26 -141.41
C ARG A 177 44.59 -46.72 -141.85
N ASP A 178 45.30 -46.05 -140.95
CA ASP A 178 46.62 -45.50 -141.22
C ASP A 178 47.65 -46.61 -141.46
N ARG A 179 47.56 -47.71 -140.69
CA ARG A 179 48.37 -48.91 -140.88
C ARG A 179 48.08 -49.62 -142.21
N ALA A 180 46.82 -49.85 -142.54
CA ALA A 180 46.44 -50.46 -143.83
C ALA A 180 46.88 -49.61 -145.03
N ALA A 181 46.79 -48.28 -144.90
CA ALA A 181 47.28 -47.34 -145.90
C ALA A 181 48.82 -47.33 -146.01
N LEU A 182 49.54 -47.53 -144.91
CA LEU A 182 51.00 -47.69 -144.91
C LEU A 182 51.42 -49.00 -145.60
N GLU A 183 50.80 -50.12 -145.25
CA GLU A 183 51.07 -51.43 -145.86
C GLU A 183 50.83 -51.40 -147.38
N THR A 184 49.74 -50.75 -147.81
CA THR A 184 49.44 -50.55 -149.24
C THR A 184 50.49 -49.68 -149.93
N ARG A 185 50.98 -48.61 -149.28
CA ARG A 185 52.04 -47.74 -149.83
C ARG A 185 53.38 -48.48 -149.98
N LEU A 186 53.76 -49.27 -148.96
CA LEU A 186 54.99 -50.07 -148.99
C LEU A 186 54.94 -51.14 -150.10
N ALA A 187 53.80 -51.83 -150.26
CA ALA A 187 53.59 -52.81 -151.32
C ALA A 187 53.68 -52.18 -152.73
N ASN A 188 53.05 -51.01 -152.94
CA ASN A 188 53.13 -50.28 -154.21
C ASN A 188 54.55 -49.77 -154.54
N GLN A 189 55.41 -49.60 -153.53
CA GLN A 189 56.82 -49.23 -153.69
C GLN A 189 57.74 -50.44 -153.90
N GLY A 190 57.19 -51.65 -154.00
CA GLY A 190 57.94 -52.90 -154.21
C GLY A 190 58.66 -53.41 -152.96
N LEU A 191 58.39 -52.83 -151.79
CA LEU A 191 58.95 -53.27 -150.52
C LEU A 191 58.11 -54.43 -149.99
N GLN A 192 58.63 -55.65 -150.14
CA GLN A 192 57.97 -56.86 -149.68
C GLN A 192 58.17 -57.08 -148.18
N PRO A 193 57.21 -57.74 -147.51
CA PRO A 193 57.37 -58.22 -146.13
C PRO A 193 58.67 -59.03 -145.96
N GLY A 194 59.46 -58.73 -144.92
CA GLY A 194 60.76 -59.35 -144.66
C GLY A 194 61.98 -58.62 -145.24
N SER A 195 61.77 -57.44 -145.84
CA SER A 195 62.86 -56.52 -146.19
C SER A 195 63.17 -55.55 -145.04
N GLU A 196 64.44 -55.23 -144.82
CA GLU A 196 64.88 -54.34 -143.72
C GLU A 196 64.23 -52.93 -143.78
N ALA A 197 63.86 -52.47 -144.98
CA ALA A 197 63.15 -51.21 -145.15
C ALA A 197 61.66 -51.29 -144.80
N TYR A 198 61.01 -52.43 -145.08
CA TYR A 198 59.63 -52.69 -144.66
C TYR A 198 59.53 -52.80 -143.14
N ASP A 199 60.42 -53.58 -142.52
CA ASP A 199 60.43 -53.81 -141.08
C ASP A 199 60.64 -52.48 -140.33
N ARG A 200 61.56 -51.63 -140.81
CA ARG A 200 61.77 -50.28 -140.25
C ARG A 200 60.54 -49.37 -140.36
N ALA A 201 59.83 -49.39 -141.49
CA ALA A 201 58.64 -48.56 -141.69
C ALA A 201 57.46 -49.03 -140.83
N VAL A 202 57.29 -50.35 -140.68
CA VAL A 202 56.28 -50.96 -139.81
C VAL A 202 56.61 -50.71 -138.33
N ASP A 203 57.88 -50.82 -137.93
CA ASP A 203 58.33 -50.51 -136.59
C ASP A 203 58.05 -49.05 -136.20
N GLU A 204 58.27 -48.10 -137.11
CA GLU A 204 57.96 -46.68 -136.87
C GLU A 204 56.45 -46.43 -136.68
N ALA A 205 55.61 -47.13 -137.43
CA ALA A 205 54.15 -47.05 -137.27
C ALA A 205 53.67 -47.70 -135.96
N ASN A 206 54.31 -48.80 -135.55
CA ASN A 206 54.06 -49.43 -134.25
C ASN A 206 54.46 -48.49 -133.10
N ARG A 207 55.57 -47.75 -133.22
CA ARG A 207 55.98 -46.72 -132.24
C ARG A 207 54.96 -45.59 -132.16
N THR A 208 54.51 -45.07 -133.30
CA THR A 208 53.48 -44.01 -133.34
C THR A 208 52.17 -44.46 -132.67
N THR A 209 51.77 -45.72 -132.90
CA THR A 209 50.59 -46.33 -132.25
C THR A 209 50.79 -46.49 -130.74
N ASN A 210 51.97 -46.91 -130.33
CA ASN A 210 52.33 -47.04 -128.92
C ASN A 210 52.36 -45.67 -128.23
N ASP A 211 52.87 -44.63 -128.88
CA ASP A 211 52.89 -43.25 -128.39
C ASP A 211 51.47 -42.68 -128.26
N ALA A 212 50.58 -42.98 -129.21
CA ALA A 212 49.17 -42.62 -129.12
C ALA A 212 48.48 -43.30 -127.92
N ARG A 213 48.80 -44.57 -127.64
CA ARG A 213 48.34 -45.27 -126.44
C ARG A 213 48.93 -44.67 -125.16
N ILE A 214 50.22 -44.34 -125.15
CA ILE A 214 50.88 -43.68 -124.01
C ILE A 214 50.22 -42.31 -123.75
N ALA A 215 49.92 -41.53 -124.79
CA ALA A 215 49.20 -40.27 -124.66
C ALA A 215 47.78 -40.46 -124.09
N ALA A 216 47.08 -41.53 -124.47
CA ALA A 216 45.78 -41.88 -123.90
C ALA A 216 45.87 -42.21 -122.40
N VAL A 217 46.85 -43.02 -122.00
CA VAL A 217 47.13 -43.37 -120.59
C VAL A 217 47.51 -42.13 -119.77
N LEU A 218 48.34 -41.23 -120.33
CA LEU A 218 48.72 -39.99 -119.66
C LEU A 218 47.53 -39.04 -119.45
N ASN A 219 46.63 -38.93 -120.44
CA ASN A 219 45.37 -38.18 -120.28
C ASN A 219 44.46 -38.82 -119.22
N ALA A 220 44.39 -40.16 -119.18
CA ALA A 220 43.64 -40.87 -118.14
C ALA A 220 44.21 -40.62 -116.73
N GLY A 221 45.54 -40.50 -116.58
CA GLY A 221 46.19 -40.13 -115.31
C GLY A 221 45.90 -38.68 -114.88
N GLN A 222 45.79 -37.74 -115.84
CA GLN A 222 45.34 -36.37 -115.54
C GLN A 222 43.88 -36.35 -115.07
N GLU A 223 43.02 -37.15 -115.70
CA GLU A 223 41.61 -37.30 -115.32
C GLU A 223 41.46 -37.94 -113.94
N GLN A 224 42.28 -38.95 -113.60
CA GLN A 224 42.34 -39.52 -112.25
C GLN A 224 42.68 -38.46 -111.20
N SER A 225 43.64 -37.58 -111.50
CA SER A 225 44.03 -36.49 -110.61
C SER A 225 42.89 -35.48 -110.42
N ARG A 226 42.13 -35.19 -111.49
CA ARG A 226 40.93 -34.34 -111.43
C ARG A 226 39.82 -34.98 -110.57
N LEU A 227 39.54 -36.27 -110.75
CA LEU A 227 38.54 -37.00 -109.98
C LEU A 227 38.94 -37.12 -108.50
N ALA A 228 40.22 -37.38 -108.21
CA ALA A 228 40.75 -37.36 -106.85
C ALA A 228 40.62 -35.98 -106.19
N GLY A 229 40.85 -34.90 -106.95
CA GLY A 229 40.61 -33.53 -106.50
C GLY A 229 39.15 -33.28 -106.13
N LEU A 230 38.21 -33.65 -107.02
CA LEU A 230 36.78 -33.52 -106.76
C LEU A 230 36.29 -34.36 -105.57
N ALA A 231 36.82 -35.58 -105.41
CA ALA A 231 36.48 -36.44 -104.28
C ALA A 231 36.98 -35.85 -102.95
N ARG A 232 38.17 -35.24 -102.95
CA ARG A 232 38.67 -34.48 -101.80
C ARG A 232 37.80 -33.26 -101.49
N ASP A 233 37.41 -32.48 -102.50
CA ASP A 233 36.56 -31.31 -102.31
C ASP A 233 35.18 -31.68 -101.75
N LYS A 234 34.59 -32.77 -102.25
CA LYS A 234 33.34 -33.33 -101.72
C LYS A 234 33.48 -33.73 -100.26
N ALA A 235 34.52 -34.48 -99.90
CA ALA A 235 34.78 -34.88 -98.52
C ALA A 235 35.00 -33.66 -97.61
N GLY A 236 35.69 -32.62 -98.11
CA GLY A 236 35.87 -31.35 -97.41
C GLY A 236 34.54 -30.64 -97.13
N PHE A 237 33.66 -30.57 -98.13
CA PHE A 237 32.33 -29.98 -97.99
C PHE A 237 31.45 -30.76 -97.00
N GLU A 238 31.43 -32.09 -97.08
CA GLU A 238 30.66 -32.95 -96.17
C GLU A 238 31.11 -32.75 -94.71
N ASN A 239 32.42 -32.74 -94.46
CA ASN A 239 32.97 -32.51 -93.13
C ASN A 239 32.69 -31.09 -92.61
N ALA A 240 32.76 -30.07 -93.49
CA ALA A 240 32.45 -28.69 -93.12
C ALA A 240 30.96 -28.50 -92.77
N ALA A 241 30.06 -29.07 -93.56
CA ALA A 241 28.62 -29.06 -93.29
C ALA A 241 28.29 -29.79 -91.98
N GLN A 242 28.94 -30.93 -91.72
CA GLN A 242 28.81 -31.66 -90.46
C GLN A 242 29.30 -30.84 -89.25
N ALA A 243 30.47 -30.19 -89.36
CA ALA A 243 31.00 -29.35 -88.29
C ALA A 243 30.06 -28.18 -87.97
N GLN A 244 29.47 -27.57 -89.00
CA GLN A 244 28.47 -26.51 -88.84
C GLN A 244 27.19 -27.03 -88.18
N ALA A 245 26.67 -28.18 -88.61
CA ALA A 245 25.48 -28.79 -88.02
C ALA A 245 25.70 -29.15 -86.54
N TYR A 246 26.86 -29.70 -86.20
CA TYR A 246 27.23 -29.98 -84.81
C TYR A 246 27.34 -28.70 -83.98
N GLY A 247 27.95 -27.64 -84.53
CA GLY A 247 28.03 -26.33 -83.87
C GLY A 247 26.66 -25.72 -83.58
N GLN A 248 25.72 -25.80 -84.54
CA GLN A 248 24.33 -25.36 -84.36
C GLN A 248 23.59 -26.20 -83.31
N ALA A 249 23.79 -27.52 -83.30
CA ALA A 249 23.20 -28.41 -82.31
C ALA A 249 23.69 -28.09 -80.89
N LEU A 250 24.99 -27.79 -80.73
CA LEU A 250 25.57 -27.36 -79.46
C LEU A 250 24.99 -26.04 -78.97
N GLN A 251 24.92 -25.03 -79.83
CA GLN A 251 24.31 -23.73 -79.49
C GLN A 251 22.85 -23.87 -79.06
N ASN A 252 22.08 -24.73 -79.75
CA ASN A 252 20.69 -24.98 -79.40
C ASN A 252 20.55 -25.71 -78.05
N ALA A 253 21.41 -26.70 -77.78
CA ALA A 253 21.44 -27.41 -76.50
C ALA A 253 21.83 -26.47 -75.35
N ASP A 254 22.84 -25.62 -75.53
CA ASP A 254 23.26 -24.63 -74.54
C ASP A 254 22.16 -23.60 -74.27
N PHE A 255 21.52 -23.07 -75.32
CA PHE A 255 20.39 -22.15 -75.16
C PHE A 255 19.24 -22.82 -74.39
N SER A 256 18.87 -24.04 -74.75
CA SER A 256 17.82 -24.80 -74.07
C SER A 256 18.16 -25.05 -72.60
N ASN A 257 19.39 -25.47 -72.30
CA ASN A 257 19.85 -25.70 -70.94
C ASN A 257 19.82 -24.41 -70.10
N ASN A 258 20.32 -23.29 -70.65
CA ASN A 258 20.28 -22.00 -69.97
C ASN A 258 18.84 -21.54 -69.69
N ALA A 259 17.94 -21.67 -70.66
CA ALA A 259 16.53 -21.33 -70.50
C ALA A 259 15.84 -22.21 -69.43
N LEU A 260 16.10 -23.52 -69.44
CA LEU A 260 15.57 -24.44 -68.43
C LEU A 260 16.12 -24.14 -67.03
N GLN A 261 17.41 -23.81 -66.92
CA GLN A 261 18.04 -23.42 -65.66
C GLN A 261 17.43 -22.12 -65.12
N GLN A 262 17.24 -21.11 -65.98
CA GLN A 262 16.63 -19.84 -65.61
C GLN A 262 15.17 -20.02 -65.17
N MET A 263 14.39 -20.81 -65.92
CA MET A 263 13.01 -21.11 -65.56
C MET A 263 12.92 -21.83 -64.21
N HIS A 264 13.82 -22.78 -63.95
CA HIS A 264 13.90 -23.46 -62.67
C HIS A 264 14.26 -22.49 -61.52
N GLN A 265 15.24 -21.61 -61.70
CA GLN A 265 15.58 -20.57 -60.70
C GLN A 265 14.41 -19.63 -60.42
N ASN A 266 13.69 -19.21 -61.46
CA ASN A 266 12.48 -18.38 -61.32
C ASN A 266 11.39 -19.14 -60.55
N GLY A 267 11.18 -20.42 -60.86
CA GLY A 267 10.21 -21.28 -60.16
C GLY A 267 10.55 -21.48 -58.68
N GLN A 268 11.82 -21.70 -58.36
CA GLN A 268 12.27 -21.79 -56.97
C GLN A 268 12.08 -20.47 -56.21
N SER A 269 12.40 -19.34 -56.84
CA SER A 269 12.22 -18.01 -56.24
C SER A 269 10.74 -17.70 -55.98
N ALA A 270 9.86 -18.05 -56.93
CA ALA A 270 8.41 -17.92 -56.76
C ALA A 270 7.88 -18.82 -55.64
N THR A 271 8.34 -20.07 -55.57
CA THR A 271 7.98 -21.02 -54.51
C THR A 271 8.40 -20.49 -53.13
N ALA A 272 9.63 -19.98 -53.02
CA ALA A 272 10.12 -19.38 -51.78
C ALA A 272 9.31 -18.14 -51.37
N ALA A 273 8.96 -17.28 -52.33
CA ALA A 273 8.11 -16.10 -52.07
C ALA A 273 6.70 -16.48 -51.62
N ASN A 274 6.09 -17.49 -52.24
CA ASN A 274 4.76 -18.00 -51.85
C ASN A 274 4.80 -18.57 -50.42
N ASN A 275 5.80 -19.39 -50.10
CA ASN A 275 5.98 -19.95 -48.76
C ASN A 275 6.18 -18.84 -47.71
N ALA A 276 6.93 -17.78 -48.05
CA ALA A 276 7.10 -16.63 -47.16
C ALA A 276 5.79 -15.83 -46.96
N LEU A 277 4.94 -15.72 -47.98
CA LEU A 277 3.60 -15.12 -47.85
C LEU A 277 2.68 -15.97 -46.98
N ASP A 278 2.74 -17.30 -47.09
CA ASP A 278 1.99 -18.21 -46.21
C ASP A 278 2.38 -18.01 -44.75
N ASP A 279 3.69 -17.90 -44.46
CA ASP A 279 4.20 -17.57 -43.12
C ASP A 279 3.70 -16.21 -42.64
N GLN A 280 3.75 -15.18 -43.48
CA GLN A 280 3.26 -13.85 -43.12
C GLN A 280 1.75 -13.87 -42.83
N SER A 281 0.98 -14.62 -43.62
CA SER A 281 -0.46 -14.76 -43.44
C SER A 281 -0.79 -15.47 -42.11
N PHE A 282 -0.04 -16.51 -41.75
CA PHE A 282 -0.21 -17.22 -40.50
C PHE A 282 0.17 -16.35 -39.30
N ASN A 283 1.29 -15.62 -39.40
CA ASN A 283 1.70 -14.67 -38.37
C ASN A 283 0.66 -13.54 -38.18
N ALA A 284 0.05 -13.05 -39.25
CA ALA A 284 -1.04 -12.08 -39.18
C ALA A 284 -2.30 -12.65 -38.49
N GLN A 285 -2.66 -13.91 -38.79
CA GLN A 285 -3.76 -14.60 -38.11
C GLN A 285 -3.48 -14.76 -36.60
N GLN A 286 -2.27 -15.17 -36.24
CA GLN A 286 -1.84 -15.31 -34.85
C GLN A 286 -1.86 -13.96 -34.12
N ALA A 287 -1.38 -12.89 -34.75
CA ALA A 287 -1.40 -11.53 -34.19
C ALA A 287 -2.84 -11.03 -33.96
N LEU A 288 -3.75 -11.28 -34.91
CA LEU A 288 -5.17 -10.92 -34.77
C LEU A 288 -5.83 -11.68 -33.61
N LEU A 289 -5.53 -12.97 -33.47
CA LEU A 289 -6.04 -13.80 -32.37
C LEU A 289 -5.54 -13.30 -31.01
N SER A 290 -4.24 -12.99 -30.91
CA SER A 290 -3.63 -12.40 -29.72
C SER A 290 -4.24 -11.04 -29.38
N ALA A 291 -4.47 -10.18 -30.38
CA ALA A 291 -5.12 -8.88 -30.21
C ALA A 291 -6.57 -9.01 -29.70
N ARG A 292 -7.34 -9.97 -30.22
CA ARG A 292 -8.71 -10.26 -29.72
C ARG A 292 -8.70 -10.72 -28.27
N ASN A 293 -7.79 -11.61 -27.91
CA ASN A 293 -7.65 -12.09 -26.54
C ASN A 293 -7.20 -10.97 -25.58
N ALA A 294 -6.27 -10.11 -26.01
CA ALA A 294 -5.86 -8.93 -25.24
C ALA A 294 -7.04 -7.96 -25.04
N ALA A 295 -7.79 -7.64 -26.10
CA ALA A 295 -8.96 -6.76 -26.01
C ALA A 295 -10.02 -7.33 -25.06
N ARG A 296 -10.29 -8.64 -25.13
CA ARG A 296 -11.21 -9.31 -24.19
C ARG A 296 -10.67 -9.27 -22.76
N SER A 297 -9.38 -9.53 -22.54
CA SER A 297 -8.77 -9.47 -21.21
C SER A 297 -8.86 -8.06 -20.60
N ASN A 298 -8.61 -7.03 -21.39
CA ASN A 298 -8.73 -5.64 -20.96
C ASN A 298 -10.18 -5.30 -20.60
N TYR A 299 -11.14 -5.68 -21.45
CA TYR A 299 -12.56 -5.50 -21.17
C TYR A 299 -12.97 -6.18 -19.85
N LEU A 300 -12.54 -7.43 -19.63
CA LEU A 300 -12.85 -8.15 -18.40
C LEU A 300 -12.22 -7.47 -17.17
N ASN A 301 -10.96 -7.04 -17.26
CA ASN A 301 -10.29 -6.31 -16.18
C ASN A 301 -11.00 -4.98 -15.85
N GLU A 302 -11.45 -4.24 -16.86
CA GLU A 302 -12.23 -3.02 -16.67
C GLU A 302 -13.59 -3.30 -16.01
N GLN A 303 -14.29 -4.35 -16.42
CA GLN A 303 -15.55 -4.77 -15.77
C GLN A 303 -15.32 -5.16 -14.30
N TYR A 304 -14.25 -5.89 -13.98
CA TYR A 304 -13.90 -6.21 -12.61
C TYR A 304 -13.47 -4.98 -11.79
N ALA A 305 -12.74 -4.05 -12.39
CA ALA A 305 -12.34 -2.79 -11.73
C ALA A 305 -13.56 -1.92 -11.40
N MET A 306 -14.51 -1.77 -12.33
CA MET A 306 -15.76 -1.06 -12.09
C MET A 306 -16.59 -1.70 -10.97
N ARG A 307 -16.53 -3.03 -10.81
CA ARG A 307 -17.21 -3.73 -9.72
C ARG A 307 -16.47 -3.61 -8.37
N ASN A 308 -15.13 -3.53 -8.39
CA ASN A 308 -14.30 -3.43 -7.19
C ASN A 308 -14.21 -2.00 -6.61
N GLN A 309 -14.32 -0.95 -7.42
CA GLN A 309 -14.27 0.43 -6.92
C GLN A 309 -15.33 0.74 -5.85
N PRO A 310 -16.63 0.42 -6.05
CA PRO A 310 -17.65 0.64 -5.03
C PRO A 310 -17.38 -0.11 -3.72
N ILE A 311 -16.79 -1.30 -3.81
CA ILE A 311 -16.42 -2.12 -2.63
C ILE A 311 -15.36 -1.42 -1.80
N ASN A 312 -14.32 -0.89 -2.45
CA ASN A 312 -13.22 -0.19 -1.78
C ASN A 312 -13.66 1.18 -1.21
N GLU A 313 -14.51 1.92 -1.91
CA GLU A 313 -15.06 3.19 -1.45
C GLU A 313 -15.91 3.04 -0.17
N ILE A 314 -16.74 1.99 -0.08
CA ILE A 314 -17.54 1.70 1.12
C ILE A 314 -16.64 1.39 2.32
N SER A 315 -15.57 0.60 2.11
CA SER A 315 -14.60 0.29 3.16
C SER A 315 -13.89 1.55 3.67
N ALA A 316 -13.61 2.52 2.79
CA ALA A 316 -12.98 3.78 3.18
C ALA A 316 -13.97 4.66 3.97
N LEU A 317 -15.22 4.77 3.54
CA LEU A 317 -16.25 5.59 4.18
C LEU A 317 -16.66 5.09 5.58
N LEU A 318 -16.70 3.77 5.80
CA LEU A 318 -17.01 3.21 7.12
C LEU A 318 -15.91 3.47 8.16
N SER A 319 -14.68 3.75 7.72
CA SER A 319 -13.52 3.99 8.60
C SER A 319 -13.39 5.46 9.04
N GLY A 320 -14.21 6.35 8.48
CA GLY A 320 -14.09 7.80 8.59
C GLY A 320 -14.62 8.40 9.89
N ALA A 321 -13.68 8.60 10.84
CA ALA A 321 -13.62 9.63 11.89
C ALA A 321 -14.70 9.65 12.99
N GLN A 322 -14.24 9.43 14.23
CA GLN A 322 -14.98 9.66 15.46
C GLN A 322 -14.80 11.12 15.91
N VAL A 323 -15.90 11.86 16.08
CA VAL A 323 -15.88 13.24 16.59
C VAL A 323 -15.97 13.22 18.12
N THR A 324 -14.99 13.84 18.78
CA THR A 324 -14.87 13.91 20.24
C THR A 324 -15.86 14.93 20.81
N ASN A 325 -16.76 14.50 21.70
CA ASN A 325 -17.71 15.40 22.37
C ASN A 325 -17.05 16.20 23.50
N PRO A 326 -17.51 17.45 23.77
CA PRO A 326 -17.05 18.25 24.91
C PRO A 326 -17.36 17.55 26.24
N ASN A 327 -16.38 17.48 27.14
CA ASN A 327 -16.51 16.81 28.43
C ASN A 327 -16.68 17.83 29.58
N PHE A 328 -17.74 17.69 30.37
CA PHE A 328 -17.99 18.52 31.54
C PHE A 328 -17.39 17.83 32.76
N VAL A 329 -16.49 18.51 33.47
CA VAL A 329 -15.75 17.92 34.58
C VAL A 329 -16.61 17.94 35.85
N PRO A 330 -16.81 16.81 36.55
CA PRO A 330 -17.52 16.83 37.83
C PRO A 330 -16.74 17.63 38.88
N THR A 331 -17.42 18.58 39.52
CA THR A 331 -16.87 19.44 40.58
C THR A 331 -16.52 18.61 41.82
N GLN A 332 -15.22 18.47 42.12
CA GLN A 332 -14.70 17.88 43.36
C GLN A 332 -14.85 18.89 44.50
N GLY A 333 -16.04 18.96 45.11
CA GLY A 333 -16.29 19.77 46.30
C GLY A 333 -15.64 19.18 47.55
N GLN A 334 -15.08 20.02 48.42
CA GLN A 334 -14.62 19.57 49.74
C GLN A 334 -15.80 19.03 50.55
N SER A 335 -15.73 17.76 50.94
CA SER A 335 -16.75 17.15 51.80
C SER A 335 -16.64 17.68 53.22
N ILE A 336 -17.72 18.25 53.74
CA ILE A 336 -17.90 18.46 55.17
C ILE A 336 -17.91 17.08 55.84
N GLN A 337 -17.02 16.87 56.80
CA GLN A 337 -17.01 15.66 57.62
C GLN A 337 -18.09 15.75 58.70
N PRO A 338 -18.82 14.67 59.01
CA PRO A 338 -19.82 14.68 60.07
C PRO A 338 -19.17 14.93 61.44
N VAL A 339 -19.85 15.66 62.31
CA VAL A 339 -19.40 15.86 63.70
C VAL A 339 -19.70 14.60 64.50
N ASP A 340 -18.69 14.05 65.18
CA ASP A 340 -18.86 12.92 66.11
C ASP A 340 -19.54 13.37 67.41
N TYR A 341 -20.86 13.53 67.34
CA TYR A 341 -21.70 13.94 68.46
C TYR A 341 -21.65 12.94 69.62
N ALA A 342 -21.54 11.64 69.34
CA ALA A 342 -21.47 10.60 70.36
C ALA A 342 -20.15 10.69 71.15
N GLY A 343 -19.03 10.90 70.47
CA GLY A 343 -17.73 11.15 71.12
C GLY A 343 -17.76 12.38 72.03
N LEU A 344 -18.36 13.48 71.58
CA LEU A 344 -18.49 14.73 72.34
C LEU A 344 -19.35 14.57 73.61
N VAL A 345 -20.49 13.88 73.51
CA VAL A 345 -21.37 13.61 74.65
C VAL A 345 -20.71 12.68 75.66
N GLN A 346 -20.01 11.64 75.19
CA GLN A 346 -19.29 10.71 76.04
C GLN A 346 -18.09 11.37 76.75
N GLN A 347 -17.35 12.24 76.07
CA GLN A 347 -16.25 13.00 76.64
C GLN A 347 -16.74 13.99 77.71
N ASN A 348 -17.87 14.67 77.48
CA ASN A 348 -18.49 15.55 78.48
C ASN A 348 -18.95 14.76 79.73
N TYR A 349 -19.53 13.57 79.54
CA TYR A 349 -19.90 12.71 80.67
C TYR A 349 -18.68 12.25 81.48
N GLN A 350 -17.58 11.84 80.83
CA GLN A 350 -16.34 11.49 81.51
C GLN A 350 -15.76 12.66 82.32
N ASN A 351 -15.79 13.87 81.79
CA ASN A 351 -15.36 15.08 82.51
C ASN A 351 -16.20 15.35 83.76
N GLN A 352 -17.52 15.12 83.69
CA GLN A 352 -18.41 15.28 84.85
C GLN A 352 -18.16 14.22 85.92
N VAL A 353 -17.89 12.97 85.54
CA VAL A 353 -17.53 11.89 86.47
C VAL A 353 -16.15 12.12 87.10
N ALA A 354 -15.17 12.60 86.33
CA ALA A 354 -13.84 12.97 86.84
C ALA A 354 -13.93 14.12 87.87
N ALA A 355 -14.72 15.17 87.57
CA ALA A 355 -14.97 16.26 88.50
C ALA A 355 -15.72 15.82 89.77
N TYR A 356 -16.63 14.86 89.64
CA TYR A 356 -17.31 14.23 90.79
C TYR A 356 -16.33 13.44 91.67
N ASN A 357 -15.46 12.61 91.09
CA ASN A 357 -14.44 11.85 91.82
C ASN A 357 -13.41 12.76 92.52
N ALA A 358 -12.97 13.84 91.86
CA ALA A 358 -12.06 14.83 92.45
C ALA A 358 -12.66 15.55 93.66
N ARG A 359 -13.96 15.90 93.61
CA ARG A 359 -14.68 16.49 94.75
C ARG A 359 -14.81 15.55 95.94
N GLN A 360 -14.84 14.23 95.70
CA GLN A 360 -14.95 13.23 96.75
C GLN A 360 -13.61 13.02 97.50
N GLN A 361 -12.47 13.14 96.81
CA GLN A 361 -11.13 13.12 97.44
C GLN A 361 -10.76 14.45 98.13
N ALA A 362 -11.22 15.60 97.63
CA ALA A 362 -10.93 16.91 98.23
C ALA A 362 -11.66 17.18 99.57
N GLY A 363 -12.67 16.38 99.92
CA GLY A 363 -13.46 16.53 101.16
C GLY A 363 -12.73 16.18 102.46
N ALA A 364 -11.57 15.49 102.40
CA ALA A 364 -10.79 15.10 103.58
C ALA A 364 -9.64 16.07 103.93
N GLY A 365 -9.20 16.93 103.01
CA GLY A 365 -8.00 17.77 103.17
C GLY A 365 -8.25 19.26 103.50
N LEU A 366 -9.48 19.75 103.36
CA LEU A 366 -9.81 21.19 103.44
C LEU A 366 -10.10 21.70 104.88
N PHE A 367 -10.20 20.80 105.87
CA PHE A 367 -10.52 21.17 107.26
C PHE A 367 -9.30 21.63 108.09
N GLN A 368 -8.07 21.44 107.58
CA GLN A 368 -6.81 21.74 108.29
C GLN A 368 -6.21 23.14 108.01
N SER A 369 -6.64 23.87 106.98
CA SER A 369 -5.90 25.06 106.51
C SER A 369 -6.49 26.45 106.84
N LEU A 370 -7.48 26.57 107.74
CA LEU A 370 -8.21 27.83 107.98
C LEU A 370 -7.94 28.49 109.36
N LEU A 371 -6.74 28.36 109.94
CA LEU A 371 -6.45 28.86 111.30
C LEU A 371 -5.23 29.79 111.47
N GLY A 372 -4.79 30.54 110.45
CA GLY A 372 -3.70 31.50 110.70
C GLY A 372 -3.35 32.52 109.64
N LEU A 373 -4.10 33.64 109.54
CA LEU A 373 -3.56 34.97 109.20
C LEU A 373 -4.63 36.08 109.36
N LEU A 374 -4.49 36.98 110.35
CA LEU A 374 -5.32 38.20 110.49
C LEU A 374 -4.47 39.48 110.23
N PRO A 375 -4.83 40.38 109.28
CA PRO A 375 -4.03 41.55 108.88
C PRO A 375 -4.04 42.72 109.89
N LYS A 376 -2.97 43.54 109.90
CA LYS A 376 -2.76 44.66 110.86
C LYS A 376 -3.75 45.81 110.63
N SER A 377 -4.46 46.30 111.65
CA SER A 377 -5.53 47.32 111.48
C SER A 377 -5.38 48.59 112.34
N ASP A 378 -4.30 48.72 113.11
CA ASP A 378 -4.00 49.84 114.02
C ASP A 378 -3.68 51.16 113.28
N ARG A 379 -4.22 52.30 113.73
CA ARG A 379 -3.94 53.63 113.15
C ARG A 379 -2.44 53.97 113.12
N ARG A 380 -1.65 53.52 114.10
CA ARG A 380 -0.20 53.78 114.14
C ARG A 380 0.54 53.09 113.01
N ALA A 381 0.02 52.00 112.46
CA ALA A 381 0.60 51.33 111.30
C ALA A 381 0.24 52.02 109.97
N LYS A 382 -0.58 53.07 109.98
CA LYS A 382 -1.20 53.66 108.79
C LYS A 382 -0.77 55.12 108.60
N LYS A 383 -0.70 55.56 107.34
CA LYS A 383 -0.42 56.95 106.90
C LYS A 383 -1.37 57.33 105.76
N ASN A 384 -1.50 58.65 105.51
CA ASN A 384 -2.41 59.25 104.52
C ASN A 384 -3.84 58.72 104.67
N ILE A 385 -4.40 58.91 105.87
CA ILE A 385 -5.69 58.33 106.26
C ILE A 385 -6.80 59.31 105.92
N GLU A 386 -7.61 58.99 104.92
CA GLU A 386 -8.75 59.77 104.48
C GLU A 386 -10.04 58.99 104.68
N LYS A 387 -11.08 59.64 105.19
CA LYS A 387 -12.38 59.00 105.40
C LYS A 387 -13.12 58.92 104.08
N VAL A 388 -13.39 57.71 103.60
CA VAL A 388 -14.03 57.47 102.28
C VAL A 388 -15.47 57.00 102.38
N GLY A 389 -15.94 56.61 103.57
CA GLY A 389 -17.34 56.23 103.75
C GLY A 389 -17.64 55.64 105.12
N ARG A 390 -18.80 55.00 105.22
CA ARG A 390 -19.25 54.30 106.43
C ARG A 390 -19.94 53.00 106.03
N LEU A 391 -19.59 51.88 106.67
CA LEU A 391 -20.17 50.57 106.41
C LEU A 391 -20.60 49.91 107.72
N LYS A 392 -21.85 49.46 107.78
CA LYS A 392 -22.47 48.81 108.97
C LYS A 392 -22.17 49.54 110.29
N GLY A 393 -22.31 50.88 110.29
CA GLY A 393 -22.10 51.71 111.48
C GLY A 393 -20.64 52.11 111.77
N HIS A 394 -19.65 51.54 111.08
CA HIS A 394 -18.23 51.86 111.27
C HIS A 394 -17.66 52.70 110.12
N ASN A 395 -16.77 53.66 110.43
CA ASN A 395 -16.14 54.48 109.40
C ASN A 395 -15.12 53.66 108.60
N LEU A 396 -15.13 53.84 107.29
CA LEU A 396 -14.14 53.30 106.37
C LEU A 396 -13.17 54.41 105.95
N TYR A 397 -11.91 54.04 105.91
CA TYR A 397 -10.80 54.90 105.57
C TYR A 397 -10.00 54.30 104.43
N GLU A 398 -9.59 55.14 103.50
CA GLU A 398 -8.52 54.85 102.57
C GLU A 398 -7.19 55.25 103.23
N TYR A 399 -6.19 54.37 103.17
CA TYR A 399 -4.89 54.58 103.81
C TYR A 399 -3.79 53.78 103.13
N ARG A 400 -2.54 54.03 103.52
CA ARG A 400 -1.35 53.25 103.17
C ARG A 400 -0.65 52.77 104.44
N TYR A 401 0.04 51.64 104.40
CA TYR A 401 0.80 51.20 105.58
C TYR A 401 2.11 52.01 105.71
N ARG A 402 2.51 52.29 106.95
CA ARG A 402 3.82 52.88 107.24
C ARG A 402 4.90 51.85 106.89
N GLY A 403 5.74 52.20 105.92
CA GLY A 403 6.71 51.30 105.29
C GLY A 403 6.49 51.14 103.78
N GLU A 404 5.29 51.41 103.27
CA GLU A 404 5.02 51.35 101.82
C GLU A 404 5.51 52.64 101.11
N PRO A 405 6.09 52.54 99.90
CA PRO A 405 6.50 53.69 99.11
C PRO A 405 5.31 54.59 98.75
N ALA A 406 5.54 55.89 98.56
CA ALA A 406 4.48 56.89 98.39
C ALA A 406 3.53 56.62 97.20
N GLY A 407 3.99 55.86 96.19
CA GLY A 407 3.23 55.42 95.02
C GLY A 407 2.63 54.00 95.10
N GLY A 408 2.72 53.28 96.23
CA GLY A 408 2.14 51.92 96.37
C GLY A 408 0.61 51.82 96.21
N PRO A 409 -0.01 50.65 96.44
CA PRO A 409 -1.47 50.54 96.43
C PRO A 409 -2.10 51.30 97.62
N LYS A 410 -3.28 51.89 97.41
CA LYS A 410 -4.11 52.42 98.50
C LYS A 410 -5.01 51.29 99.03
N HIS A 411 -5.16 51.20 100.35
CA HIS A 411 -5.95 50.18 101.03
C HIS A 411 -7.18 50.81 101.66
N ILE A 412 -8.33 50.13 101.61
CA ILE A 412 -9.55 50.57 102.29
C ILE A 412 -9.82 49.67 103.50
N GLY A 413 -10.14 50.26 104.64
CA GLY A 413 -10.50 49.50 105.84
C GLY A 413 -10.83 50.37 107.04
N VAL A 414 -11.12 49.71 108.16
CA VAL A 414 -11.51 50.39 109.41
C VAL A 414 -10.29 50.75 110.27
N MET A 415 -10.47 51.67 111.21
CA MET A 415 -9.45 51.99 112.23
C MET A 415 -9.71 51.21 113.50
N ALA A 416 -8.75 50.38 113.92
CA ALA A 416 -8.94 49.48 115.07
C ALA A 416 -9.31 50.23 116.36
N GLN A 417 -8.81 51.45 116.57
CA GLN A 417 -9.15 52.29 117.73
C GLN A 417 -10.61 52.73 117.75
N GLU A 418 -11.22 52.94 116.58
CA GLU A 418 -12.64 53.30 116.48
C GLU A 418 -13.51 52.07 116.64
N VAL A 419 -13.08 50.95 116.07
CA VAL A 419 -13.77 49.67 116.23
C VAL A 419 -13.73 49.21 117.68
N GLU A 420 -12.60 49.33 118.39
CA GLU A 420 -12.47 48.93 119.79
C GLU A 420 -13.46 49.66 120.71
N LYS A 421 -13.79 50.94 120.41
CA LYS A 421 -14.79 51.70 121.19
C LYS A 421 -16.21 51.20 121.00
N ALA A 422 -16.57 50.74 119.79
CA ALA A 422 -17.92 50.34 119.45
C ALA A 422 -18.16 48.83 119.59
N ARG A 423 -17.13 48.04 119.30
CA ARG A 423 -17.12 46.56 119.24
C ARG A 423 -15.76 46.04 119.70
N PRO A 424 -15.45 46.08 121.01
CA PRO A 424 -14.18 45.61 121.54
C PRO A 424 -13.93 44.11 121.27
N ASP A 425 -14.99 43.31 121.12
CA ASP A 425 -14.96 41.87 120.82
C ASP A 425 -14.38 41.53 119.44
N ALA A 426 -14.37 42.49 118.52
CA ALA A 426 -13.84 42.33 117.16
C ALA A 426 -12.38 42.80 117.02
N VAL A 427 -11.75 43.28 118.10
CA VAL A 427 -10.36 43.79 118.09
C VAL A 427 -9.48 42.93 118.98
N VAL A 428 -8.39 42.43 118.41
CA VAL A 428 -7.37 41.66 119.13
C VAL A 428 -6.06 42.43 119.13
N ARG A 429 -5.34 42.42 120.26
CA ARG A 429 -3.98 42.96 120.34
C ARG A 429 -2.99 41.86 120.03
N GLY A 430 -2.13 42.09 119.04
CA GLY A 430 -1.05 41.17 118.69
C GLY A 430 0.12 41.25 119.67
N PRO A 431 1.06 40.29 119.59
CA PRO A 431 2.30 40.32 120.38
C PRO A 431 3.15 41.58 120.15
N ASP A 432 2.94 42.27 119.00
CA ASP A 432 3.57 43.54 118.64
C ASP A 432 2.94 44.77 119.34
N GLY A 433 2.00 44.56 120.27
CA GLY A 433 1.28 45.63 120.97
C GLY A 433 0.33 46.44 120.08
N MET A 434 0.13 45.99 118.83
CA MET A 434 -0.69 46.65 117.82
C MET A 434 -2.08 46.01 117.74
N ARG A 435 -3.11 46.84 117.53
CA ARG A 435 -4.49 46.36 117.40
C ARG A 435 -4.77 45.83 116.00
N ARG A 436 -5.46 44.70 115.90
CA ARG A 436 -5.91 44.06 114.65
C ARG A 436 -7.40 43.79 114.73
N VAL A 437 -8.11 44.02 113.62
CA VAL A 437 -9.56 43.84 113.56
C VAL A 437 -9.85 42.55 112.81
N ASP A 438 -10.67 41.69 113.41
CA ASP A 438 -11.23 40.54 112.72
C ASP A 438 -12.43 41.00 111.89
N TYR A 439 -12.22 41.17 110.59
CA TYR A 439 -13.25 41.63 109.64
C TYR A 439 -14.40 40.63 109.52
N GLY A 440 -14.15 39.33 109.72
CA GLY A 440 -15.19 38.30 109.72
C GLY A 440 -16.16 38.48 110.88
N ARG A 441 -15.65 38.82 112.07
CA ARG A 441 -16.49 39.15 113.24
C ARG A 441 -17.13 40.53 113.15
N LEU A 442 -16.41 41.53 112.65
CA LEU A 442 -16.92 42.91 112.55
C LEU A 442 -18.11 43.01 111.60
N PHE A 443 -18.02 42.37 110.43
CA PHE A 443 -19.06 42.48 109.39
C PHE A 443 -19.94 41.24 109.25
N ALA A 444 -19.71 40.20 110.07
CA ALA A 444 -20.49 38.97 110.17
C ALA A 444 -20.83 38.39 108.79
N ALA A 445 -19.84 37.80 108.13
CA ALA A 445 -20.10 36.90 107.01
C ALA A 445 -20.82 35.66 107.55
N GLY A 446 -22.16 35.65 107.48
CA GLY A 446 -22.97 34.44 107.69
C GLY A 446 -24.01 34.41 108.82
N LYS A 447 -24.47 35.52 109.38
CA LYS A 447 -25.73 35.56 110.15
C LYS A 447 -26.54 36.82 109.81
N MET A 448 -27.53 36.68 108.94
CA MET A 448 -28.68 37.59 108.93
C MET A 448 -29.60 37.18 110.10
N PRO A 449 -29.94 38.09 111.03
CA PRO A 449 -31.14 37.92 111.83
C PRO A 449 -32.37 38.08 110.94
N LYS A 450 -33.47 37.42 111.33
CA LYS A 450 -34.80 37.62 110.75
C LYS A 450 -35.25 39.08 110.84
#